data_AF-A0A0X3NFS6-F1
#
_entry.id   AF-A0A0X3NFS6-F1
#
_cell.length_a   1.000
_cell.length_b   1.000
_cell.length_c   1.000
_cell.angle_alpha   90.00
_cell.angle_beta   90.00
_cell.angle_gamma   90.00
#
_symmetry.space_group_name_H-M   'P 1'
#
loop_
_entity.id
_entity.type
_entity.pdbx_description
1 polymer ?
#
loop_
_entity_poly.entity_id
_entity_poly.type
_entity_poly.pdbx_seq_one_letter_code
_entity_poly.pdbx_strand_id
1 'polypeptide(L)'
;MSIFLLLKPATLVRALTYSSVHLIQLLLASIFLFRNTPAYLGAAFEFTRQFMYKWTVNWKIIPESVFLDRRFHVALLGLHILLLLFFLTRFVRSRGGLMRFLALMAPGKRKEVNAEDVVYPIFVTNFIGIAFSRSLHYQFYVWYYHTIPYLLWSVPAYSNQLRLLLFGLIEVSWNVYPSTAWSSANLHVCHLVLLMGLAMSALPARDVPATKKSSGPSTGTPKKLKKS
;
A
#
# COMPACT_ATOMS: atom_id res chain seq x y z
N MET A 1 -8.95 12.95 3.50
CA MET A 1 -8.45 14.34 3.71
C MET A 1 -7.02 14.38 4.26
N SER A 2 -6.59 13.47 5.13
CA SER A 2 -5.26 13.48 5.77
C SER A 2 -4.06 13.16 4.86
N ILE A 3 -4.24 12.40 3.77
CA ILE A 3 -3.15 12.02 2.85
C ILE A 3 -2.66 13.19 1.98
N PHE A 4 -3.58 14.05 1.52
CA PHE A 4 -3.23 15.23 0.71
C PHE A 4 -2.49 16.30 1.52
N LEU A 5 -2.69 16.36 2.82
CA LEU A 5 -1.95 17.26 3.70
C LEU A 5 -0.48 16.85 3.75
N LEU A 6 -0.15 15.54 3.76
CA LEU A 6 1.22 15.05 3.85
C LEU A 6 2.13 15.52 2.68
N LEU A 7 1.55 15.79 1.51
CA LEU A 7 2.26 16.04 0.26
C LEU A 7 2.63 17.52 0.01
N LYS A 8 2.16 18.46 0.83
CA LYS A 8 2.47 19.90 0.69
C LYS A 8 3.66 20.30 1.59
N PRO A 9 4.39 21.40 1.28
CA PRO A 9 5.43 21.91 2.16
C PRO A 9 4.91 22.16 3.58
N ALA A 10 5.76 21.91 4.58
CA ALA A 10 5.43 22.11 5.99
C ALA A 10 5.23 23.61 6.28
N THR A 11 4.00 23.99 6.61
CA THR A 11 3.65 25.29 7.20
C THR A 11 3.67 25.19 8.71
N LEU A 12 3.98 26.29 9.41
CA LEU A 12 3.95 26.40 10.88
C LEU A 12 2.63 25.85 11.47
N VAL A 13 1.51 26.10 10.79
CA VAL A 13 0.17 25.57 11.15
C VAL A 13 0.15 24.05 11.22
N ARG A 14 0.80 23.35 10.28
CA ARG A 14 0.87 21.88 10.28
C ARG A 14 1.77 21.35 11.40
N ALA A 15 2.90 22.00 11.64
CA ALA A 15 3.77 21.65 12.77
C ALA A 15 3.00 21.77 14.10
N LEU A 16 2.29 22.87 14.31
CA LEU A 16 1.44 23.08 15.48
C LEU A 16 0.31 22.05 15.59
N THR A 17 -0.31 21.68 14.47
CA THR A 17 -1.38 20.67 14.43
C THR A 17 -0.86 19.27 14.76
N TYR A 18 0.32 18.89 14.26
CA TYR A 18 0.90 17.59 14.61
C TYR A 18 1.37 17.55 16.07
N SER A 19 1.97 18.65 16.56
CA SER A 19 2.41 18.75 17.95
C SER A 19 1.25 18.69 18.93
N SER A 20 0.10 19.30 18.63
CA SER A 20 -1.08 19.25 19.49
C SER A 20 -1.65 17.83 19.60
N VAL A 21 -1.68 17.06 18.50
CA VAL A 21 -2.09 15.64 18.53
C VAL A 21 -1.16 14.81 19.41
N HIS A 22 0.16 15.00 19.28
CA HIS A 22 1.13 14.29 20.13
C HIS A 22 0.98 14.68 21.61
N LEU A 23 0.78 15.96 21.90
CA LEU A 23 0.56 16.43 23.27
C LEU A 23 -0.69 15.80 23.89
N ILE A 24 -1.80 15.74 23.15
CA ILE A 24 -3.04 15.08 23.62
C ILE A 24 -2.79 13.59 23.88
N GLN A 25 -2.10 12.89 22.98
CA GLN A 25 -1.78 11.48 23.20
C GLN A 25 -0.89 11.28 24.44
N LEU A 26 0.12 12.13 24.66
CA LEU A 26 0.99 12.06 25.84
C LEU A 26 0.24 12.38 27.14
N LEU A 27 -0.63 13.40 27.14
CA LEU A 27 -1.43 13.76 28.31
C LEU A 27 -2.40 12.64 28.68
N LEU A 28 -3.12 12.07 27.71
CA LEU A 28 -4.02 10.94 27.96
C LEU A 28 -3.26 9.68 28.39
N ALA A 29 -2.11 9.40 27.78
CA ALA A 29 -1.26 8.27 28.16
C ALA A 29 -0.63 8.44 29.55
N SER A 30 -0.34 9.67 29.99
CA SER A 30 0.42 9.95 31.21
C SER A 30 -0.16 9.29 32.46
N ILE A 31 -1.50 9.34 32.62
CA ILE A 31 -2.19 8.77 33.78
C ILE A 31 -1.98 7.25 33.86
N PHE A 32 -1.91 6.58 32.72
CA PHE A 32 -1.66 5.13 32.65
C PHE A 32 -0.18 4.79 32.73
N LEU A 33 0.68 5.59 32.10
CA LEU A 33 2.13 5.41 32.13
C LEU A 33 2.69 5.55 33.56
N PHE A 34 2.23 6.55 34.32
CA PHE A 34 2.68 6.74 35.70
C PHE A 34 2.04 5.77 36.71
N ARG A 35 0.85 5.24 36.40
CA ARG A 35 0.13 4.34 37.32
C ARG A 35 0.48 2.87 37.11
N ASN A 36 0.61 2.41 35.86
CA ASN A 36 0.96 1.04 35.52
C ASN A 36 1.50 0.95 34.08
N THR A 37 2.76 1.32 33.90
CA THR A 37 3.45 1.26 32.60
C THR A 37 3.40 -0.15 31.96
N PRO A 38 3.67 -1.25 32.70
CA PRO A 38 3.63 -2.58 32.11
C PRO A 38 2.25 -2.97 31.57
N ALA A 39 1.17 -2.68 32.31
CA ALA A 39 -0.18 -2.96 31.83
C ALA A 39 -0.58 -2.05 30.66
N TYR A 40 -0.20 -0.78 30.69
CA TYR A 40 -0.47 0.15 29.59
C TYR A 40 0.22 -0.27 28.30
N LEU A 41 1.53 -0.57 28.36
CA LEU A 41 2.28 -1.04 27.20
C LEU A 41 1.84 -2.44 26.74
N GLY A 42 1.49 -3.32 27.69
CA GLY A 42 0.92 -4.64 27.40
C GLY A 42 -0.40 -4.54 26.65
N ALA A 43 -1.35 -3.73 27.13
CA ALA A 43 -2.65 -3.54 26.49
C ALA A 43 -2.54 -2.74 25.17
N ALA A 44 -1.58 -1.82 25.05
CA ALA A 44 -1.38 -1.03 23.84
C ALA A 44 -0.98 -1.90 22.64
N PHE A 45 -0.33 -3.04 22.88
CA PHE A 45 0.18 -3.91 21.82
C PHE A 45 -0.29 -5.37 21.86
N GLU A 46 -1.03 -5.79 22.90
CA GLU A 46 -1.71 -7.08 23.12
C GLU A 46 -1.23 -8.25 22.23
N PHE A 47 0.07 -8.55 22.29
CA PHE A 47 0.72 -9.51 21.39
C PHE A 47 0.25 -10.95 21.61
N THR A 48 -0.37 -11.23 22.76
CA THR A 48 -0.93 -12.54 23.12
C THR A 48 -2.27 -12.79 22.43
N ARG A 49 -2.95 -11.74 21.94
CA ARG A 49 -4.28 -11.88 21.35
C ARG A 49 -4.22 -12.73 20.09
N GLN A 50 -4.88 -13.88 20.14
CA GLN A 50 -5.12 -14.72 18.97
C GLN A 50 -6.59 -14.61 18.57
N PHE A 51 -6.84 -14.21 17.32
CA PHE A 51 -8.19 -14.24 16.78
C PHE A 51 -8.68 -15.68 16.62
N MET A 52 -9.94 -15.89 16.98
CA MET A 52 -10.59 -17.19 16.99
C MET A 52 -10.89 -17.65 15.56
N TYR A 53 -10.65 -18.93 15.26
CA TYR A 53 -10.94 -19.52 13.96
C TYR A 53 -12.43 -19.40 13.57
N LYS A 54 -13.35 -19.36 14.53
CA LYS A 54 -14.78 -19.15 14.25
C LYS A 54 -15.10 -17.80 13.58
N TRP A 55 -14.28 -16.78 13.81
CA TRP A 55 -14.53 -15.41 13.36
C TRP A 55 -13.63 -14.97 12.20
N THR A 56 -12.78 -15.85 11.68
CA THR A 56 -11.92 -15.51 10.55
C THR A 56 -12.68 -15.61 9.23
N VAL A 57 -12.52 -14.58 8.39
CA VAL A 57 -12.87 -14.61 6.98
C VAL A 57 -11.77 -15.29 6.18
N ASN A 58 -10.51 -15.03 6.54
CA ASN A 58 -9.35 -15.57 5.85
C ASN A 58 -9.03 -16.99 6.32
N TRP A 59 -8.60 -17.84 5.38
CA TRP A 59 -8.15 -19.22 5.65
C TRP A 59 -9.21 -20.11 6.31
N LYS A 60 -10.50 -19.85 6.10
CA LYS A 60 -11.60 -20.70 6.58
C LYS A 60 -11.74 -22.01 5.79
N ILE A 61 -11.01 -22.12 4.67
CA ILE A 61 -10.90 -23.33 3.86
C ILE A 61 -10.07 -24.43 4.53
N ILE A 62 -9.12 -24.09 5.40
CA ILE A 62 -8.26 -25.08 6.07
C ILE A 62 -8.82 -25.49 7.44
N PRO A 63 -8.55 -26.71 7.94
CA PRO A 63 -8.95 -27.11 9.28
C PRO A 63 -8.35 -26.22 10.39
N GLU A 64 -9.06 -26.12 11.52
CA GLU A 64 -8.62 -25.31 12.66
C GLU A 64 -7.26 -25.75 13.22
N SER A 65 -6.96 -27.05 13.19
CA SER A 65 -5.66 -27.60 13.61
C SER A 65 -4.50 -27.04 12.79
N VAL A 66 -4.67 -26.86 11.49
CA VAL A 66 -3.68 -26.26 10.59
C VAL A 66 -3.63 -24.75 10.80
N PHE A 67 -4.79 -24.11 10.98
CA PHE A 67 -4.90 -22.67 11.20
C PHE A 67 -4.20 -22.19 12.49
N LEU A 68 -4.20 -23.02 13.53
CA LEU A 68 -3.52 -22.75 14.80
C LEU A 68 -2.05 -23.19 14.80
N ASP A 69 -1.59 -23.91 13.78
CA ASP A 69 -0.19 -24.35 13.69
C ASP A 69 0.75 -23.15 13.52
N ARG A 70 1.78 -23.08 14.36
CA ARG A 70 2.84 -22.07 14.30
C ARG A 70 3.58 -22.10 12.96
N ARG A 71 3.75 -23.28 12.35
CA ARG A 71 4.40 -23.44 11.04
C ARG A 71 3.63 -22.73 9.95
N PHE A 72 2.30 -22.83 9.98
CA PHE A 72 1.43 -22.14 9.04
C PHE A 72 1.57 -20.62 9.15
N HIS A 73 1.58 -20.08 10.37
CA HIS A 73 1.78 -18.65 10.58
C HIS A 73 3.16 -18.16 10.10
N VAL A 74 4.22 -18.92 10.38
CA VAL A 74 5.58 -18.58 9.90
C VAL A 74 5.66 -18.66 8.37
N ALA A 75 5.02 -19.64 7.75
CA ALA A 75 4.95 -19.75 6.29
C ALA A 75 4.23 -18.56 5.65
N LEU A 76 3.10 -18.13 6.21
CA LEU A 76 2.38 -16.92 5.77
C LEU A 76 3.25 -15.67 5.90
N LEU A 77 3.98 -15.52 7.01
CA LEU A 77 4.89 -14.40 7.22
C LEU A 77 6.05 -14.41 6.22
N GLY A 78 6.64 -15.57 5.95
CA GLY A 78 7.70 -15.73 4.95
C GLY A 78 7.21 -15.34 3.55
N LEU A 79 6.02 -15.82 3.16
CA LEU A 79 5.42 -15.48 1.87
C LEU A 79 5.06 -13.99 1.77
N HIS A 80 4.53 -13.41 2.85
CA HIS A 80 4.26 -11.98 2.95
C HIS A 80 5.54 -11.14 2.71
N ILE A 81 6.63 -11.44 3.43
CA ILE A 81 7.91 -10.73 3.28
C ILE A 81 8.46 -10.91 1.85
N LEU A 82 8.38 -12.12 1.29
CA LEU A 82 8.84 -12.38 -0.07
C LEU A 82 8.08 -11.54 -1.11
N LEU A 83 6.75 -11.45 -1.00
CA LEU A 83 5.96 -10.60 -1.89
C LEU A 83 6.25 -9.11 -1.68
N LEU A 84 6.41 -8.66 -0.43
CA LEU A 84 6.80 -7.27 -0.16
C LEU A 84 8.14 -6.93 -0.82
N LEU A 85 9.15 -7.79 -0.69
CA LEU A 85 10.45 -7.60 -1.33
C LEU A 85 10.35 -7.64 -2.86
N PHE A 86 9.55 -8.54 -3.42
CA PHE A 86 9.29 -8.59 -4.85
C PHE A 86 8.68 -7.27 -5.37
N PHE A 87 7.62 -6.78 -4.73
CA PHE A 87 6.98 -5.51 -5.15
C PHE A 87 7.87 -4.29 -4.88
N LEU A 88 8.63 -4.28 -3.78
CA LEU A 88 9.59 -3.22 -3.46
C LEU A 88 10.69 -3.15 -4.51
N THR A 89 11.32 -4.28 -4.86
CA THR A 89 12.38 -4.32 -5.86
C THR A 89 11.87 -3.88 -7.24
N ARG A 90 10.67 -4.32 -7.63
CA ARG A 90 10.01 -3.87 -8.87
C ARG A 90 9.75 -2.36 -8.86
N PHE A 91 9.23 -1.82 -7.76
CA PHE A 91 8.97 -0.39 -7.59
C PHE A 91 10.25 0.44 -7.65
N VAL A 92 11.30 0.02 -6.94
CA VAL A 92 12.59 0.71 -6.96
C VAL A 92 13.20 0.69 -8.37
N ARG A 93 13.12 -0.44 -9.08
CA ARG A 93 13.60 -0.56 -10.47
C ARG A 93 12.84 0.37 -11.42
N SER A 94 11.51 0.44 -11.33
CA SER A 94 10.71 1.32 -12.20
C SER A 94 10.99 2.81 -11.97
N ARG A 95 11.44 3.21 -10.77
CA ARG A 95 11.79 4.61 -10.44
C ARG A 95 13.25 4.98 -10.74
N GLY A 96 14.03 4.08 -11.35
CA GLY A 96 15.42 4.32 -11.76
C GLY A 96 16.48 3.72 -10.82
N GLY A 97 16.11 2.71 -10.02
CA GLY A 97 17.05 1.94 -9.21
C GLY A 97 17.24 2.46 -7.78
N LEU A 98 17.94 1.65 -6.98
CA LEU A 98 18.10 1.87 -5.53
C LEU A 98 18.78 3.19 -5.20
N MET A 99 19.85 3.55 -5.93
CA MET A 99 20.58 4.81 -5.67
C MET A 99 19.68 6.03 -5.85
N ARG A 100 18.80 6.04 -6.86
CA ARG A 100 17.87 7.14 -7.10
C ARG A 100 16.74 7.16 -6.08
N PHE A 101 16.31 6.00 -5.60
CA PHE A 101 15.34 5.86 -4.51
C PHE A 101 15.90 6.38 -3.19
N LEU A 102 17.12 5.97 -2.81
CA LEU A 102 17.79 6.47 -1.60
C LEU A 102 18.10 7.97 -1.69
N ALA A 103 18.44 8.49 -2.87
CA ALA A 103 18.63 9.92 -3.08
C ALA A 103 17.36 10.75 -2.86
N LEU A 104 16.15 10.16 -2.93
CA LEU A 104 14.90 10.84 -2.53
C LEU A 104 14.79 11.02 -1.02
N MET A 105 15.51 10.21 -0.23
CA MET A 105 15.59 10.35 1.23
C MET A 105 16.67 11.35 1.67
N ALA A 106 17.48 11.86 0.74
CA ALA A 106 18.49 12.87 1.05
C ALA A 106 17.82 14.23 1.36
N PRO A 107 18.09 14.83 2.53
CA PRO A 107 17.53 16.12 2.89
C PRO A 107 18.01 17.22 1.92
N GLY A 108 17.09 18.08 1.48
CA GLY A 108 17.42 19.32 0.75
C GLY A 108 17.11 19.35 -0.75
N LYS A 109 16.80 18.22 -1.41
CA LYS A 109 16.33 18.21 -2.81
C LYS A 109 14.83 17.90 -2.89
N ARG A 110 14.00 18.95 -2.86
CA ARG A 110 12.55 18.83 -3.08
C ARG A 110 12.29 18.45 -4.53
N LYS A 111 12.00 17.17 -4.77
CA LYS A 111 11.34 16.75 -6.02
C LYS A 111 9.84 16.78 -5.81
N GLU A 112 9.11 17.19 -6.85
CA GLU A 112 7.67 16.99 -6.89
C GLU A 112 7.37 15.50 -6.73
N VAL A 113 6.71 15.15 -5.63
CA VAL A 113 6.26 13.79 -5.34
C VAL A 113 4.93 13.60 -6.05
N ASN A 114 4.88 12.71 -7.03
CA ASN A 114 3.62 12.31 -7.64
C ASN A 114 2.80 11.52 -6.59
N ALA A 115 1.50 11.79 -6.49
CA ALA A 115 0.61 11.06 -5.61
C ALA A 115 0.67 9.54 -5.86
N GLU A 116 0.84 9.09 -7.11
CA GLU A 116 0.99 7.68 -7.47
C GLU A 116 2.25 7.03 -6.89
N ASP A 117 3.34 7.79 -6.74
CA ASP A 117 4.59 7.31 -6.13
C ASP A 117 4.39 6.98 -4.62
N VAL A 118 3.30 7.44 -4.02
CA VAL A 118 2.95 7.23 -2.60
C VAL A 118 1.76 6.29 -2.45
N VAL A 119 0.67 6.55 -3.18
CA VAL A 119 -0.60 5.82 -3.05
C VAL A 119 -0.45 4.37 -3.49
N TYR A 120 0.19 4.13 -4.65
CA TYR A 120 0.35 2.78 -5.19
C TYR A 120 1.07 1.83 -4.23
N PRO A 121 2.30 2.13 -3.74
CA PRO A 121 2.99 1.21 -2.84
C PRO A 121 2.29 1.03 -1.50
N ILE A 122 1.62 2.06 -0.96
CA ILE A 122 0.84 1.92 0.29
C ILE A 122 -0.33 0.95 0.09
N PHE A 123 -1.06 1.07 -1.02
CA PHE A 123 -2.23 0.23 -1.26
C PHE A 123 -1.84 -1.21 -1.58
N VAL A 124 -0.78 -1.41 -2.36
CA VAL A 124 -0.27 -2.75 -2.67
C VAL A 124 0.28 -3.45 -1.42
N THR A 125 1.08 -2.78 -0.61
CA THR A 125 1.64 -3.40 0.61
C THR A 125 0.55 -3.71 1.65
N ASN A 126 -0.42 -2.82 1.83
CA ASN A 126 -1.60 -3.09 2.67
C ASN A 126 -2.39 -4.30 2.17
N PHE A 127 -2.63 -4.39 0.86
CA PHE A 127 -3.35 -5.51 0.25
C PHE A 127 -2.61 -6.85 0.42
N ILE A 128 -1.29 -6.87 0.24
CA ILE A 128 -0.45 -8.05 0.55
C ILE A 128 -0.59 -8.42 2.04
N GLY A 129 -0.60 -7.44 2.94
CA GLY A 129 -0.84 -7.68 4.37
C GLY A 129 -2.18 -8.35 4.65
N ILE A 130 -3.27 -7.85 4.06
CA ILE A 130 -4.60 -8.44 4.17
C ILE A 130 -4.63 -9.87 3.64
N ALA A 131 -4.13 -10.10 2.41
CA ALA A 131 -4.17 -11.42 1.77
C ALA A 131 -3.44 -12.51 2.59
N PHE A 132 -2.27 -12.18 3.15
CA PHE A 132 -1.44 -13.12 3.92
C PHE A 132 -1.68 -13.12 5.43
N SER A 133 -2.58 -12.27 5.92
CA SER A 133 -2.94 -12.30 7.34
C SER A 133 -3.58 -13.64 7.70
N ARG A 134 -3.10 -14.28 8.78
CA ARG A 134 -3.65 -15.56 9.22
C ARG A 134 -5.13 -15.46 9.58
N SER A 135 -5.53 -14.39 10.27
CA SER A 135 -6.91 -14.20 10.72
C SER A 135 -7.41 -12.82 10.38
N LEU A 136 -8.62 -12.73 9.84
CA LEU A 136 -9.31 -11.46 9.57
C LEU A 136 -10.72 -11.48 10.12
N HIS A 137 -11.01 -10.56 11.02
CA HIS A 137 -12.36 -10.25 11.45
C HIS A 137 -13.08 -9.34 10.43
N TYR A 138 -14.40 -9.43 10.33
CA TYR A 138 -15.24 -8.62 9.42
C TYR A 138 -15.00 -7.12 9.53
N GLN A 139 -14.69 -6.62 10.72
CA GLN A 139 -14.35 -5.21 10.95
C GLN A 139 -13.15 -4.74 10.13
N PHE A 140 -12.21 -5.63 9.80
CA PHE A 140 -11.04 -5.29 9.02
C PHE A 140 -11.32 -5.16 7.52
N TYR A 141 -12.56 -5.38 7.06
CA TYR A 141 -12.90 -5.16 5.66
C TYR A 141 -12.62 -3.71 5.23
N VAL A 142 -12.98 -2.76 6.10
CA VAL A 142 -12.79 -1.32 5.86
C VAL A 142 -11.33 -0.92 5.64
N TRP A 143 -10.37 -1.73 6.11
CA TRP A 143 -8.93 -1.44 6.00
C TRP A 143 -8.41 -1.45 4.57
N TYR A 144 -9.09 -2.14 3.66
CA TYR A 144 -8.69 -2.18 2.25
C TYR A 144 -9.86 -2.04 1.27
N TYR A 145 -11.12 -2.10 1.74
CA TYR A 145 -12.30 -1.93 0.89
C TYR A 145 -12.18 -0.74 -0.08
N HIS A 146 -11.80 0.44 0.45
CA HIS A 146 -11.66 1.67 -0.33
C HIS A 146 -10.48 1.66 -1.32
N THR A 147 -9.52 0.74 -1.16
CA THR A 147 -8.34 0.62 -2.03
C THR A 147 -8.56 -0.40 -3.15
N ILE A 148 -9.53 -1.31 -3.03
CA ILE A 148 -9.79 -2.36 -4.04
C ILE A 148 -10.09 -1.76 -5.43
N PRO A 149 -10.98 -0.75 -5.60
CA PRO A 149 -11.22 -0.17 -6.92
C PRO A 149 -9.94 0.40 -7.53
N TYR A 150 -9.11 1.10 -6.75
CA TYR A 150 -7.83 1.61 -7.24
C TYR A 150 -6.92 0.48 -7.73
N LEU A 151 -6.80 -0.61 -6.96
CA LEU A 151 -5.94 -1.74 -7.31
C LEU A 151 -6.42 -2.46 -8.58
N LEU A 152 -7.74 -2.66 -8.74
CA LEU A 152 -8.33 -3.28 -9.92
C LEU A 152 -8.12 -2.44 -11.20
N TRP A 153 -8.20 -1.11 -11.08
CA TRP A 153 -7.93 -0.20 -12.20
C TRP A 153 -6.44 0.05 -12.44
N SER A 154 -5.58 -0.31 -11.48
CA SER A 154 -4.13 -0.30 -11.66
C SER A 154 -3.63 -1.48 -12.51
N VAL A 155 -4.51 -2.43 -12.89
CA VAL A 155 -4.19 -3.56 -13.77
C VAL A 155 -4.79 -3.30 -15.16
N PRO A 156 -3.99 -2.87 -16.16
CA PRO A 156 -4.49 -2.53 -17.48
C PRO A 156 -5.09 -3.72 -18.24
N ALA A 157 -4.56 -4.92 -17.98
CA ALA A 157 -4.98 -6.15 -18.66
C ALA A 157 -6.41 -6.61 -18.31
N TYR A 158 -7.02 -6.08 -17.25
CA TYR A 158 -8.37 -6.46 -16.85
C TYR A 158 -9.43 -5.72 -17.69
N SER A 159 -10.47 -6.44 -18.10
CA SER A 159 -11.68 -5.80 -18.64
C SER A 159 -12.50 -5.17 -17.52
N ASN A 160 -13.36 -4.19 -17.82
CA ASN A 160 -14.24 -3.58 -16.82
C ASN A 160 -15.18 -4.62 -16.19
N GLN A 161 -15.61 -5.62 -16.97
CA GLN A 161 -16.43 -6.73 -16.49
C GLN A 161 -15.67 -7.55 -15.44
N LEU A 162 -14.41 -7.91 -15.71
CA LEU A 162 -13.59 -8.65 -14.75
C LEU A 162 -13.33 -7.83 -13.47
N ARG A 163 -13.08 -6.52 -13.60
CA ARG A 163 -12.90 -5.63 -12.44
C ARG A 163 -14.14 -5.63 -11.54
N LEU A 164 -15.32 -5.41 -12.12
CA LEU A 164 -16.58 -5.40 -11.39
C LEU A 164 -16.92 -6.78 -10.81
N LEU A 165 -16.63 -7.86 -11.55
CA LEU A 165 -16.80 -9.23 -11.07
C LEU A 165 -15.92 -9.50 -9.84
N LEU A 166 -14.62 -9.18 -9.91
CA LEU A 166 -13.70 -9.36 -8.77
C LEU A 166 -14.13 -8.51 -7.58
N PHE A 167 -14.54 -7.25 -7.80
CA PHE A 167 -15.04 -6.38 -6.74
C PHE A 167 -16.28 -6.97 -6.07
N GLY A 168 -17.26 -7.43 -6.87
CA GLY A 168 -18.48 -8.06 -6.37
C GLY A 168 -18.23 -9.40 -5.66
N LEU A 169 -17.33 -10.24 -6.17
CA LEU A 169 -16.98 -11.51 -5.51
C LEU A 169 -16.26 -11.30 -4.18
N ILE A 170 -15.39 -10.28 -4.10
CA ILE A 170 -14.79 -9.88 -2.82
C ILE A 170 -15.89 -9.42 -1.86
N GLU A 171 -16.77 -8.52 -2.29
CA GLU A 171 -17.90 -8.02 -1.49
C GLU A 171 -18.77 -9.18 -0.96
N VAL A 172 -19.14 -10.13 -1.82
CA VAL A 172 -19.91 -11.32 -1.42
C VAL A 172 -19.16 -12.13 -0.36
N SER A 173 -17.85 -12.32 -0.52
CA SER A 173 -17.05 -13.09 0.43
C SER A 173 -17.03 -12.47 1.84
N TRP A 174 -17.08 -11.14 1.93
CA TRP A 174 -17.12 -10.41 3.20
C TRP A 174 -18.53 -10.28 3.79
N ASN A 175 -19.58 -10.46 2.99
CA ASN A 175 -20.97 -10.41 3.47
C ASN A 175 -21.53 -11.78 3.91
N VAL A 176 -20.86 -12.89 3.61
CA VAL A 176 -21.23 -14.21 4.12
C VAL A 176 -20.84 -14.33 5.59
N TYR A 177 -21.82 -14.40 6.49
CA TYR A 177 -21.59 -14.53 7.93
C TYR A 177 -22.36 -15.75 8.52
N PRO A 178 -21.68 -16.65 9.27
CA PRO A 178 -20.24 -16.77 9.45
C PRO A 178 -19.54 -17.23 8.16
N SER A 179 -18.21 -17.05 8.09
CA SER A 179 -17.45 -17.39 6.88
C SER A 179 -17.45 -18.91 6.69
N THR A 180 -17.51 -19.33 5.43
CA THR A 180 -17.51 -20.73 5.00
C THR A 180 -16.21 -21.04 4.24
N ALA A 181 -15.94 -22.32 4.01
CA ALA A 181 -14.83 -22.73 3.16
C ALA A 181 -14.95 -22.13 1.74
N TRP A 182 -16.17 -22.06 1.20
CA TRP A 182 -16.44 -21.46 -0.12
C TRP A 182 -16.15 -19.96 -0.15
N SER A 183 -16.69 -19.17 0.80
CA SER A 183 -16.48 -17.72 0.80
C SER A 183 -15.01 -17.36 0.99
N SER A 184 -14.30 -18.12 1.83
CA SER A 184 -12.86 -17.93 2.03
C SER A 184 -12.03 -18.34 0.81
N ALA A 185 -12.37 -19.45 0.16
CA ALA A 185 -11.72 -19.86 -1.09
C ALA A 185 -11.93 -18.84 -2.20
N ASN A 186 -13.16 -18.37 -2.38
CA ASN A 186 -13.50 -17.33 -3.36
C ASN A 186 -12.73 -16.03 -3.10
N LEU A 187 -12.61 -15.60 -1.83
CA LEU A 187 -11.80 -14.45 -1.45
C LEU A 187 -10.33 -14.63 -1.84
N HIS A 188 -9.75 -15.79 -1.52
CA HIS A 188 -8.36 -16.13 -1.86
C HIS A 188 -8.12 -16.18 -3.37
N VAL A 189 -9.04 -16.74 -4.14
CA VAL A 189 -8.96 -16.74 -5.61
C VAL A 189 -8.99 -15.32 -6.14
N CYS A 190 -9.92 -14.47 -5.67
CA CYS A 190 -9.98 -13.08 -6.10
C CYS A 190 -8.70 -12.31 -5.73
N HIS A 191 -8.18 -12.53 -4.53
CA HIS A 191 -6.93 -11.91 -4.08
C HIS A 191 -5.73 -12.38 -4.90
N LEU A 192 -5.64 -13.68 -5.18
CA LEU A 192 -4.58 -14.25 -6.01
C LEU A 192 -4.62 -13.71 -7.43
N VAL A 193 -5.80 -13.66 -8.05
CA VAL A 193 -5.98 -13.04 -9.38
C VAL A 193 -5.50 -11.59 -9.32
N LEU A 194 -5.98 -10.78 -8.38
CA LEU A 194 -5.55 -9.39 -8.26
C LEU A 194 -4.03 -9.24 -8.04
N LEU A 195 -3.41 -10.06 -7.17
CA LEU A 195 -1.96 -10.07 -6.95
C LEU A 195 -1.19 -10.42 -8.22
N MET A 196 -1.62 -11.43 -8.97
CA MET A 196 -0.98 -11.81 -10.24
C MET A 196 -1.11 -10.68 -11.27
N GLY A 197 -2.29 -10.06 -11.40
CA GLY A 197 -2.49 -8.91 -12.28
C GLY A 197 -1.56 -7.75 -11.94
N LEU A 198 -1.42 -7.43 -10.65
CA LEU A 198 -0.51 -6.37 -10.18
C LEU A 198 0.97 -6.73 -10.42
N ALA A 199 1.35 -8.00 -10.24
CA ALA A 199 2.72 -8.46 -10.44
C ALA A 199 3.14 -8.41 -11.93
N MET A 200 2.21 -8.73 -12.83
CA MET A 200 2.46 -8.73 -14.28
C MET A 200 2.33 -7.34 -14.90
N SER A 201 1.53 -6.45 -14.33
CA SER A 201 1.32 -5.09 -14.86
C SER A 201 2.57 -4.24 -14.77
N ALA A 202 2.96 -3.61 -15.88
CA ALA A 202 3.98 -2.56 -15.85
C ALA A 202 3.52 -1.45 -14.90
N LEU A 203 4.40 -0.99 -14.02
CA LEU A 203 4.10 0.14 -13.17
C LEU A 203 3.93 1.38 -14.06
N PRO A 204 2.94 2.27 -13.78
CA PRO A 204 2.78 3.51 -14.52
C PRO A 204 4.14 4.21 -14.63
N ALA A 205 4.64 4.31 -15.87
CA ALA A 205 5.94 4.91 -16.12
C ALA A 205 5.88 6.37 -15.68
N ARG A 206 7.00 6.90 -15.14
CA ARG A 206 7.17 8.35 -15.10
C ARG A 206 7.17 8.82 -16.55
N ASP A 207 6.22 9.68 -16.91
CA ASP A 207 6.46 10.65 -17.96
C ASP A 207 7.62 11.54 -17.47
N VAL A 208 8.85 11.08 -17.71
CA VAL A 208 10.01 11.97 -17.61
C VAL A 208 9.83 12.92 -18.78
N PRO A 209 9.62 14.23 -18.56
CA PRO A 209 9.60 15.17 -19.67
C PRO A 209 10.91 14.96 -20.42
N ALA A 210 10.81 14.60 -21.70
CA ALA A 210 11.97 14.49 -22.57
C ALA A 210 12.77 15.78 -22.36
N THR A 211 14.00 15.64 -21.89
CA THR A 211 14.93 16.76 -21.85
C THR A 211 14.94 17.32 -23.25
N LYS A 212 14.32 18.50 -23.43
CA LYS A 212 14.46 19.27 -24.66
C LYS A 212 15.97 19.41 -24.84
N LYS A 213 16.55 18.67 -25.81
CA LYS A 213 17.87 18.99 -26.33
C LYS A 213 17.78 20.46 -26.72
N SER A 214 18.42 21.32 -25.95
CA SER A 214 18.64 22.71 -26.34
C SER A 214 19.34 22.65 -27.68
N SER A 215 18.60 22.93 -28.76
CA SER A 215 19.18 23.26 -30.05
C SER A 215 20.14 24.41 -29.80
N GLY A 216 21.44 24.11 -29.82
CA GLY A 216 22.47 25.13 -29.77
C GLY A 216 22.27 26.14 -30.90
N PRO A 217 22.72 27.38 -30.75
CA PRO A 217 22.52 28.41 -31.75
C PRO A 217 23.25 27.99 -33.03
N SER A 218 22.50 27.86 -34.14
CA SER A 218 23.05 27.66 -35.46
C SER A 218 23.82 28.93 -35.86
N THR A 219 25.14 28.87 -35.77
CA THR A 219 26.02 29.82 -36.44
C THR A 219 25.97 29.55 -37.94
N GLY A 220 25.43 30.50 -38.71
CA GLY A 220 25.23 30.32 -40.16
C GLY A 220 24.93 31.62 -40.92
N THR A 221 25.99 32.42 -41.12
CA THR A 221 26.28 33.32 -42.27
C THR A 221 25.31 34.46 -42.70
N PRO A 222 25.83 35.68 -42.96
CA PRO A 222 25.02 36.82 -43.40
C PRO A 222 24.62 36.73 -44.88
N LYS A 223 23.35 37.01 -45.18
CA LYS A 223 22.82 37.19 -46.54
C LYS A 223 23.47 38.43 -47.18
N LYS A 224 24.18 38.22 -48.29
CA LYS A 224 24.57 39.30 -49.22
C LYS A 224 23.31 39.93 -49.82
N LEU A 225 23.16 41.25 -49.66
CA LEU A 225 22.29 42.08 -50.51
C LEU A 225 22.75 41.95 -51.97
N LYS A 226 21.86 41.56 -52.87
CA LYS A 226 22.00 41.86 -54.30
C LYS A 226 21.20 43.14 -54.59
N LYS A 227 21.93 44.19 -54.96
CA LYS A 227 21.42 45.31 -55.76
C LYS A 227 21.39 44.88 -57.24
N SER A 228 20.54 45.58 -58.00
CA SER A 228 20.19 45.42 -59.42
C SER A 228 18.96 44.55 -59.65
#